data_AF-A0A8T1EHT3-F1
#
_entry.id   AF-A0A8T1EHT3-F1
#
_cell.length_a   1.000
_cell.length_b   1.000
_cell.length_c   1.000
_cell.angle_alpha   90.00
_cell.angle_beta   90.00
_cell.angle_gamma   90.00
#
_symmetry.space_group_name_H-M   'P 1'
#
loop_
_entity.id
_entity.type
_entity.pdbx_description
1 polymer ?
#
loop_
_entity_poly.entity_id
_entity_poly.type
_entity_poly.pdbx_seq_one_letter_code
_entity_poly.pdbx_strand_id
1 'polypeptide(L)' 'MLFLDCGLKVDMSTISHHLQGMLYTVKQVRVEPTTCNSAINKEKRQIFAKKIKEHQDQGNCIVYYDETSFNVHLKRTR' A
#
# COMPACT_ATOMS: atom_id res chain seq x y z
N MET A 1 -5.65 29.54 10.67
CA MET A 1 -5.88 30.76 9.88
C MET A 1 -4.80 30.87 8.82
N LEU A 2 -5.18 30.85 7.54
CA LEU A 2 -4.30 31.16 6.43
C LEU A 2 -4.61 32.58 5.94
N PHE A 3 -3.56 33.35 5.69
CA PHE A 3 -3.64 34.66 5.07
C PHE A 3 -3.39 34.47 3.58
N LEU A 4 -4.38 34.83 2.78
CA LEU A 4 -4.26 34.84 1.34
C LEU A 4 -3.74 36.22 0.89
N ASP A 5 -2.97 36.27 -0.20
CA ASP A 5 -2.39 37.50 -0.73
C ASP A 5 -3.45 38.56 -1.11
N CYS A 6 -4.72 38.17 -1.21
CA CYS A 6 -5.87 39.05 -1.38
C CYS A 6 -6.38 39.71 -0.07
N GLY A 7 -5.66 39.60 1.04
CA GLY A 7 -6.03 40.20 2.33
C GLY A 7 -7.12 39.44 3.10
N LEU A 8 -7.52 38.26 2.63
CA LEU A 8 -8.50 37.41 3.28
C LEU A 8 -7.84 36.53 4.34
N LYS A 9 -8.49 36.42 5.50
CA LYS A 9 -8.15 35.46 6.55
C LYS A 9 -9.19 34.36 6.56
N VAL A 10 -8.78 33.14 6.26
CA VAL A 10 -9.67 31.99 6.24
C VAL A 10 -9.25 31.01 7.32
N ASP A 11 -10.22 30.49 8.06
CA ASP A 11 -9.93 29.45 9.03
C ASP A 11 -9.58 28.11 8.35
N MET A 12 -8.72 27.32 8.99
CA MET A 12 -8.29 26.04 8.43
C MET A 12 -9.46 25.06 8.29
N SER A 13 -10.44 25.13 9.20
CA SER A 13 -11.64 24.27 9.13
C SER A 13 -12.47 24.55 7.88
N THR A 14 -12.65 25.83 7.51
CA THR A 14 -13.36 26.23 6.29
C THR A 14 -12.69 25.67 5.02
N ILE A 15 -11.35 25.72 4.97
CA ILE A 15 -10.57 25.17 3.86
C ILE A 15 -10.72 23.64 3.83
N SER A 16 -10.60 22.97 4.99
CA SER A 16 -10.78 21.53 5.10
C SER A 16 -12.16 21.07 4.61
N HIS A 17 -13.23 21.71 5.06
CA HIS A 17 -14.59 21.37 4.65
C HIS A 17 -14.83 21.60 3.15
N HIS A 18 -14.29 22.68 2.59
CA HIS A 18 -14.40 22.95 1.16
C HIS A 18 -13.68 21.88 0.33
N LEU A 19 -12.45 21.54 0.70
CA LEU A 19 -11.67 20.48 0.04
C LEU A 19 -12.35 19.11 0.17
N GLN A 20 -12.93 18.80 1.32
CA GLN A 20 -13.71 17.57 1.53
C GLN A 20 -14.95 17.52 0.64
N GLY A 21 -15.69 18.63 0.50
CA GLY A 21 -16.85 18.73 -0.39
C GLY A 21 -16.47 18.56 -1.87
N MET A 22 -15.25 18.94 -2.25
CA MET A 22 -14.67 18.68 -3.57
C MET A 22 -14.07 17.27 -3.71
N LEU A 23 -14.18 16.42 -2.68
CA LEU A 23 -13.61 15.07 -2.61
C LEU A 23 -12.07 15.03 -2.69
N TYR A 24 -11.38 16.11 -2.33
CA TYR A 24 -9.94 16.07 -2.16
C TYR A 24 -9.58 15.32 -0.88
N THR A 25 -8.61 14.41 -1.00
CA THR A 25 -8.01 13.69 0.11
C THR A 25 -6.50 13.90 0.13
N VAL A 26 -5.93 13.91 1.33
CA VAL A 26 -4.48 14.06 1.49
C VAL A 26 -3.83 12.70 1.25
N LYS A 27 -2.93 12.63 0.26
CA LYS A 27 -2.11 11.45 0.02
C LYS A 27 -1.14 11.28 1.18
N GLN A 28 -1.24 10.15 1.90
CA GLN A 28 -0.27 9.83 2.94
C GLN A 28 1.06 9.36 2.34
N VAL A 29 2.16 9.72 3.01
CA VAL A 29 3.49 9.21 2.66
C VAL A 29 3.61 7.79 3.17
N ARG A 30 3.86 6.84 2.27
CA ARG A 30 4.15 5.45 2.61
C ARG A 30 5.64 5.33 2.92
N VAL A 31 5.97 4.90 4.13
CA VAL A 31 7.34 4.55 4.52
C VAL A 31 7.62 3.14 4.04
N GLU A 32 8.66 2.96 3.22
CA GLU A 32 9.12 1.66 2.75
C GLU A 32 10.57 1.43 3.16
N PRO A 33 10.96 0.19 3.49
CA PRO A 33 12.37 -0.15 3.67
C PRO A 33 13.17 0.21 2.42
N THR A 34 14.32 0.89 2.59
CA THR A 34 15.21 1.29 1.47
C THR A 34 15.65 0.09 0.62
N THR A 35 15.75 -1.07 1.24
CA THR A 35 16.11 -2.34 0.58
C THR A 35 14.99 -2.88 -0.30
N CYS A 36 13.71 -2.53 -0.08
CA CYS A 36 12.58 -3.07 -0.86
C CYS A 36 12.67 -2.72 -2.35
N ASN A 37 13.32 -1.61 -2.70
CA ASN A 37 13.37 -1.09 -4.07
C ASN A 37 14.73 -1.26 -4.76
N SER A 38 15.68 -1.99 -4.15
CA SER A 38 16.92 -2.35 -4.83
C SER A 38 16.64 -3.24 -6.05
N ALA A 39 17.46 -3.12 -7.10
CA ALA A 39 17.30 -3.93 -8.32
C ALA A 39 17.31 -5.44 -8.00
N ILE A 40 18.22 -5.86 -7.11
CA ILE A 40 18.36 -7.24 -6.64
C ILE A 40 17.07 -7.75 -5.98
N ASN A 41 16.47 -6.94 -5.09
CA ASN A 41 15.26 -7.38 -4.38
C ASN A 41 14.01 -7.33 -5.27
N LYS A 42 13.97 -6.45 -6.27
CA LYS A 42 12.93 -6.46 -7.31
C LYS A 42 13.00 -7.74 -8.14
N GLU A 43 14.19 -8.13 -8.58
CA GLU A 43 14.40 -9.37 -9.34
C GLU A 43 14.02 -10.61 -8.52
N LYS A 44 14.50 -10.73 -7.28
CA LYS A 44 14.13 -11.84 -6.38
C LYS A 44 12.62 -11.93 -6.18
N ARG A 45 11.93 -10.79 -5.99
CA ARG A 45 10.47 -10.75 -5.82
C ARG A 45 9.74 -11.18 -7.08
N GLN A 46 10.22 -10.79 -8.26
CA GLN A 46 9.65 -11.23 -9.53
C GLN A 46 9.80 -12.74 -9.73
N ILE A 47 11.00 -13.29 -9.50
CA ILE A 47 11.26 -14.73 -9.62
C ILE A 47 10.36 -15.52 -8.67
N PHE A 48 10.25 -15.06 -7.42
CA PHE A 48 9.38 -15.68 -6.43
C PHE A 48 7.90 -15.65 -6.83
N ALA A 49 7.40 -14.49 -7.28
CA ALA A 49 6.02 -14.34 -7.72
C ALA A 49 5.68 -15.24 -8.92
N LYS A 50 6.61 -15.38 -9.87
CA LYS A 50 6.46 -16.28 -11.03
C LYS A 50 6.33 -17.73 -10.58
N LYS A 51 7.23 -18.21 -9.71
CA LYS A 51 7.18 -19.58 -9.17
C LYS A 51 5.90 -19.86 -8.39
N ILE A 52 5.46 -18.93 -7.54
CA ILE A 52 4.18 -19.07 -6.83
C ILE A 52 3.04 -19.24 -7.83
N LYS A 53 3.01 -18.43 -8.89
CA LYS A 53 1.94 -18.50 -9.89
C LYS A 53 1.95 -19.83 -10.63
N GLU A 54 3.11 -20.34 -11.03
CA GLU A 54 3.25 -21.66 -11.64
C GLU A 54 2.68 -22.77 -10.74
N HIS A 55 2.97 -22.72 -9.43
CA HIS A 55 2.39 -23.69 -8.49
C HIS A 55 0.87 -23.56 -8.34
N GLN A 56 0.33 -22.33 -8.41
CA GLN A 56 -1.12 -22.10 -8.40
C GLN A 56 -1.79 -22.68 -9.65
N ASP A 57 -1.19 -22.49 -10.82
CA ASP A 57 -1.73 -22.97 -12.10
C ASP A 57 -1.69 -24.51 -12.18
N GLN A 58 -0.72 -25.15 -11.54
CA GLN A 58 -0.65 -26.60 -11.37
C GLN A 58 -1.66 -27.17 -10.37
N GLY A 59 -2.42 -26.32 -9.66
CA GLY A 59 -3.36 -26.75 -8.63
C GLY A 59 -2.70 -27.21 -7.33
N ASN A 60 -1.43 -26.85 -7.09
CA ASN A 60 -0.75 -27.20 -5.85
C ASN A 60 -1.36 -26.44 -4.67
N CYS A 61 -1.43 -27.12 -3.53
CA CYS A 61 -1.85 -26.53 -2.27
C CYS A 61 -0.73 -25.64 -1.70
N ILE A 62 -1.00 -24.32 -1.55
CA ILE A 62 -0.01 -23.37 -1.05
C ILE A 62 -0.32 -23.01 0.40
N VAL A 63 0.63 -23.33 1.28
CA VAL A 63 0.62 -22.99 2.70
C VAL A 63 1.50 -21.76 2.91
N TYR A 64 0.94 -20.73 3.53
CA TYR A 64 1.66 -19.54 3.95
C TYR A 64 1.91 -19.62 5.46
N TYR A 65 3.19 -19.54 5.82
CA TYR A 65 3.66 -19.48 7.19
C TYR A 65 4.51 -18.23 7.34
N ASP A 66 4.32 -17.50 8.43
CA ASP A 66 5.10 -16.32 8.76
C ASP A 66 5.49 -16.37 10.23
N GLU A 67 6.67 -15.84 10.55
CA GLU A 67 7.23 -15.88 11.90
C GLU A 67 6.47 -14.93 12.84
N THR A 68 5.84 -13.88 12.32
CA THR A 68 5.11 -12.89 13.13
C THR A 68 3.62 -13.18 13.27
N SER A 69 3.11 -14.15 12.50
CA SER A 69 1.73 -14.62 12.57
C SER A 69 1.72 -16.14 12.68
N PHE A 70 1.54 -16.65 13.91
CA PHE A 70 1.40 -18.10 14.20
C PHE A 70 0.18 -18.77 13.53
N ASN A 71 -0.68 -18.00 12.86
CA ASN A 71 -1.79 -18.53 12.09
C ASN A 71 -1.30 -19.03 10.72
N VAL A 72 -1.32 -20.34 10.54
CA VAL A 72 -1.07 -20.96 9.24
C VAL A 72 -2.22 -20.63 8.30
N HIS A 73 -1.92 -19.95 7.19
CA HIS A 73 -2.92 -19.65 6.17
C HIS A 73 -2.79 -20.64 5.01
N LEU A 74 -3.89 -21.34 4.70
CA LEU A 74 -3.97 -22.23 3.56
C LEU A 74 -4.82 -21.59 2.46
N LYS A 75 -4.24 -21.41 1.27
CA LYS A 75 -5.02 -20.97 0.11
C LYS A 75 -5.94 -22.11 -0.31
N ARG A 76 -7.24 -21.92 -0.13
CA ARG A 76 -8.27 -22.86 -0.59
C ARG A 76 -8.60 -22.56 -2.05
N THR A 77 -8.45 -23.55 -2.92
CA THR A 77 -8.96 -23.50 -4.30
C THR A 77 -10.47 -23.72 -4.23
N ARG A 78 -11.27 -22.80 -4.80
CA ARG A 78 -12.69 -23.05 -5.08
C ARG A 78 -12.86 -23.24 -6.57
#